data_AF-A0A9E3BTG0-F1
#
_entry.id   AF-A0A9E3BTG0-F1
#
_cell.length_a   1.000
_cell.length_b   1.000
_cell.length_c   1.000
_cell.angle_alpha   90.00
_cell.angle_beta   90.00
_cell.angle_gamma   90.00
#
_symmetry.space_group_name_H-M   'P 1'
#
loop_
_entity.id
_entity.type
_entity.pdbx_description
1 polymer ?
#
loop_
_entity_poly.entity_id
_entity_poly.type
_entity_poly.pdbx_seq_one_letter_code
_entity_poly.pdbx_strand_id
1 'polypeptide(L)'
;MPESPLLAAPLRVCFDNTYARLPERFYARLDPAPVPAPGLVRVNAALAERLGLDPGALSSPDGVAVLAGNRVPEGAEPIALAYAGHQFGQFVPRLGDGRAILLGEVVGRDGARRDIQLKGSGRTPFSRLGDGRAALGPVLREYLVSEAMAALGVPTTRALAAVTTGERVLRERPLPGAVLTRVAASHIRVGTFQYFAARGDTEAVRTLADYAIARHYPEAARAERPHRAFLEAVAARQAELVAQWLLVGFIHGVMNTDNMAISGETIDFGP
;
A
#
# COMPACT_ATOMS: atom_id res chain seq x y z
N MET A 1 -45.96 -11.94 2.00
CA MET A 1 -44.62 -12.49 1.70
C MET A 1 -43.63 -11.40 2.01
N PRO A 2 -42.68 -11.58 2.95
CA PRO A 2 -41.65 -10.58 3.14
C PRO A 2 -40.74 -10.61 1.92
N GLU A 3 -40.45 -9.43 1.38
CA GLU A 3 -39.53 -9.25 0.26
C GLU A 3 -38.20 -9.93 0.59
N SER A 4 -37.77 -10.81 -0.31
CA SER A 4 -36.44 -11.41 -0.24
C SER A 4 -35.41 -10.27 -0.18
N PRO A 5 -34.49 -10.25 0.79
CA PRO A 5 -33.43 -9.26 0.77
C PRO A 5 -32.69 -9.43 -0.56
N LEU A 6 -32.64 -8.37 -1.36
CA LEU A 6 -31.76 -8.28 -2.52
C LEU A 6 -30.36 -8.65 -2.01
N LEU A 7 -29.90 -9.86 -2.35
CA LEU A 7 -28.52 -10.28 -2.13
C LEU A 7 -27.65 -9.19 -2.76
N ALA A 8 -26.91 -8.46 -1.92
CA ALA A 8 -25.96 -7.48 -2.39
C ALA A 8 -25.07 -8.14 -3.44
N ALA A 9 -24.92 -7.50 -4.59
CA ALA A 9 -24.12 -8.06 -5.67
C ALA A 9 -22.71 -8.38 -5.13
N PRO A 10 -22.13 -9.54 -5.48
CA PRO A 10 -20.80 -9.91 -4.98
C PRO A 10 -19.78 -8.86 -5.38
N LEU A 11 -18.85 -8.54 -4.49
CA LEU A 11 -17.76 -7.60 -4.77
C LEU A 11 -16.96 -8.08 -5.99
N ARG A 12 -17.10 -7.38 -7.11
CA ARG A 12 -16.32 -7.60 -8.33
C ARG A 12 -15.20 -6.59 -8.40
N VAL A 13 -13.97 -7.08 -8.51
CA VAL A 13 -12.77 -6.26 -8.67
C VAL A 13 -12.03 -6.75 -9.91
N CYS A 14 -11.79 -5.85 -10.87
CA CYS A 14 -10.98 -6.17 -12.04
C CYS A 14 -9.50 -5.91 -11.73
N PHE A 15 -8.80 -6.95 -11.32
CA PHE A 15 -7.37 -6.88 -11.03
C PHE A 15 -6.51 -7.00 -12.29
N ASP A 16 -5.38 -6.29 -12.29
CA ASP A 16 -4.31 -6.43 -13.29
C ASP A 16 -2.94 -6.35 -12.61
N ASN A 17 -2.50 -7.49 -12.06
CA ASN A 17 -1.39 -7.62 -11.10
C ASN A 17 -0.01 -7.59 -11.77
N THR A 18 0.32 -6.51 -12.45
CA THR A 18 1.62 -6.27 -13.10
C THR A 18 2.84 -6.45 -12.18
N TYR A 19 2.79 -6.08 -10.89
CA TYR A 19 3.92 -6.28 -9.98
C TYR A 19 4.15 -7.76 -9.66
N ALA A 20 3.08 -8.55 -9.55
CA ALA A 20 3.15 -9.99 -9.32
C ALA A 20 3.73 -10.75 -10.54
N ARG A 21 3.87 -10.10 -11.70
CA ARG A 21 4.56 -10.66 -12.88
C ARG A 21 6.07 -10.42 -12.87
N LEU A 22 6.60 -9.61 -11.94
CA LEU A 22 8.04 -9.51 -11.72
C LEU A 22 8.60 -10.85 -11.19
N PRO A 23 9.91 -11.10 -11.34
CA PRO A 23 10.55 -12.29 -10.78
C PRO A 23 10.27 -12.47 -9.28
N GLU A 24 10.20 -13.71 -8.80
CA GLU A 24 9.82 -13.99 -7.41
C GLU A 24 10.75 -13.36 -6.36
N ARG A 25 11.98 -12.99 -6.71
CA ARG A 25 12.89 -12.26 -5.81
C ARG A 25 12.37 -10.89 -5.33
N PHE A 26 11.34 -10.33 -5.97
CA PHE A 26 10.72 -9.05 -5.62
C PHE A 26 9.67 -9.13 -4.51
N TYR A 27 9.17 -10.32 -4.20
CA TYR A 27 8.05 -10.48 -3.27
C TYR A 27 8.00 -11.90 -2.66
N ALA A 28 7.05 -12.13 -1.76
CA ALA A 28 6.62 -13.46 -1.34
C ALA A 28 5.12 -13.58 -1.63
N ARG A 29 4.68 -14.69 -2.22
CA ARG A 29 3.25 -14.99 -2.42
C ARG A 29 2.66 -15.55 -1.13
N LEU A 30 1.61 -14.92 -0.63
CA LEU A 30 0.86 -15.38 0.53
C LEU A 30 -0.44 -14.62 0.70
N ASP A 31 -1.47 -15.33 1.16
CA ASP A 31 -2.74 -14.74 1.50
C ASP A 31 -2.67 -13.97 2.83
N PRO A 32 -3.53 -12.96 3.03
CA PRO A 32 -3.76 -12.35 4.33
C PRO A 32 -4.13 -13.39 5.41
N ALA A 33 -3.74 -13.15 6.66
CA ALA A 33 -4.16 -13.98 7.78
C ALA A 33 -5.56 -13.57 8.24
N PRO A 34 -6.55 -14.49 8.21
CA PRO A 34 -7.93 -14.19 8.57
C PRO A 34 -8.05 -13.71 10.02
N VAL A 35 -9.14 -13.02 10.32
CA VAL A 35 -9.44 -12.47 11.63
C VAL A 35 -10.80 -12.96 12.16
N PRO A 36 -10.98 -13.09 13.49
CA PRO A 36 -12.13 -13.79 14.07
C PRO A 36 -13.47 -13.06 13.91
N ALA A 37 -13.49 -11.73 14.00
CA ALA A 37 -14.74 -10.96 13.96
C ALA A 37 -14.53 -9.63 13.24
N PRO A 38 -14.47 -9.62 11.89
CA PRO A 38 -14.25 -8.41 11.13
C PRO A 38 -15.46 -7.47 11.23
N GLY A 39 -15.21 -6.21 11.57
CA GLY A 39 -16.25 -5.18 11.71
C GLY A 39 -15.90 -3.92 10.93
N LEU A 40 -16.83 -3.43 10.11
CA LEU A 40 -16.57 -2.22 9.32
C LEU A 40 -16.50 -0.98 10.22
N VAL A 41 -15.43 -0.20 10.08
CA VAL A 41 -15.34 1.13 10.69
C VAL A 41 -15.73 2.20 9.68
N ARG A 42 -15.11 2.16 8.49
CA ARG A 42 -15.36 3.15 7.42
C ARG A 42 -14.98 2.59 6.05
N VAL A 43 -15.77 2.92 5.04
CA VAL A 43 -15.41 2.87 3.61
C VAL A 43 -15.35 4.29 3.06
N ASN A 44 -14.36 4.56 2.21
CA ASN A 44 -14.23 5.78 1.45
C ASN A 44 -14.99 5.67 0.12
N ALA A 45 -16.27 6.04 0.13
CA ALA A 45 -17.14 5.90 -1.05
C ALA A 45 -16.59 6.63 -2.29
N ALA A 46 -16.11 7.87 -2.12
CA ALA A 46 -15.58 8.66 -3.23
C ALA A 46 -14.31 8.03 -3.86
N LEU A 47 -13.44 7.44 -3.02
CA LEU A 47 -12.28 6.70 -3.53
C LEU A 47 -12.69 5.39 -4.18
N ALA A 48 -13.62 4.64 -3.59
CA ALA A 48 -14.13 3.40 -4.16
C ALA A 48 -14.70 3.63 -5.57
N GLU A 49 -15.55 4.64 -5.74
CA GLU A 49 -16.12 5.00 -7.04
C GLU A 49 -15.05 5.38 -8.07
N ARG A 50 -14.02 6.14 -7.66
CA ARG A 50 -12.88 6.47 -8.53
C ARG A 50 -12.12 5.22 -8.98
N LEU A 51 -11.98 4.23 -8.10
CA LEU A 51 -11.35 2.94 -8.39
C LEU A 51 -12.26 2.02 -9.22
N GLY A 52 -13.50 2.43 -9.53
CA GLY A 52 -14.47 1.59 -10.23
C GLY A 52 -15.12 0.53 -9.34
N LEU A 53 -15.01 0.66 -8.02
CA LEU A 53 -15.58 -0.24 -7.03
C LEU A 53 -16.92 0.30 -6.52
N ASP A 54 -17.85 -0.60 -6.19
CA ASP A 54 -19.11 -0.24 -5.55
C ASP A 54 -18.93 -0.09 -4.02
N PRO A 55 -19.16 1.10 -3.45
CA PRO A 55 -19.12 1.31 -1.99
C PRO A 55 -20.10 0.43 -1.21
N GLY A 56 -21.27 0.12 -1.79
CA GLY A 56 -22.28 -0.75 -1.20
C GLY A 56 -21.77 -2.19 -1.07
N ALA A 57 -21.23 -2.75 -2.17
CA ALA A 57 -20.58 -4.06 -2.16
C ALA A 57 -19.39 -4.12 -1.19
N LEU A 58 -18.56 -3.07 -1.10
CA LEU A 58 -17.46 -3.01 -0.12
C LEU A 58 -17.94 -3.01 1.34
N SER A 59 -19.11 -2.41 1.60
CA SER A 59 -19.71 -2.35 2.94
C SER A 59 -20.54 -3.59 3.30
N SER A 60 -20.77 -4.50 2.34
CA SER A 60 -21.45 -5.77 2.57
C SER A 60 -20.61 -6.73 3.43
N PRO A 61 -21.20 -7.77 4.06
CA PRO A 61 -20.44 -8.79 4.77
C PRO A 61 -19.30 -9.41 3.95
N ASP A 62 -19.55 -9.67 2.66
CA ASP A 62 -18.55 -10.22 1.74
C ASP A 62 -17.43 -9.23 1.40
N GLY A 63 -17.75 -7.94 1.34
CA GLY A 63 -16.79 -6.86 1.15
C GLY A 63 -15.92 -6.66 2.39
N VAL A 64 -16.52 -6.64 3.56
CA VAL A 64 -15.82 -6.56 4.85
C VAL A 64 -14.88 -7.76 5.05
N ALA A 65 -15.30 -8.97 4.65
CA ALA A 65 -14.44 -10.14 4.66
C ALA A 65 -13.20 -9.97 3.76
N VAL A 66 -13.33 -9.33 2.60
CA VAL A 66 -12.18 -9.01 1.73
C VAL A 66 -11.29 -7.94 2.36
N LEU A 67 -11.87 -6.84 2.83
CA LEU A 67 -11.15 -5.72 3.43
C LEU A 67 -10.42 -6.10 4.73
N ALA A 68 -10.89 -7.14 5.43
CA ALA A 68 -10.24 -7.71 6.61
C ALA A 68 -9.17 -8.76 6.27
N GLY A 69 -9.12 -9.26 5.03
CA GLY A 69 -8.25 -10.37 4.64
C GLY A 69 -8.79 -11.76 4.97
N ASN A 70 -10.08 -11.91 5.29
CA ASN A 70 -10.72 -13.22 5.48
C ASN A 70 -11.05 -13.92 4.16
N ARG A 71 -11.12 -13.17 3.07
CA ARG A 71 -11.39 -13.69 1.73
C ARG A 71 -10.50 -12.99 0.72
N VAL A 72 -9.88 -13.76 -0.17
CA VAL A 72 -9.18 -13.22 -1.33
C VAL A 72 -10.19 -13.12 -2.48
N PRO A 73 -10.43 -11.92 -3.04
CA PRO A 73 -11.35 -11.75 -4.15
C PRO A 73 -10.79 -12.39 -5.42
N GLU A 74 -11.68 -12.82 -6.31
CA GLU A 74 -11.30 -13.42 -7.59
C GLU A 74 -10.39 -12.48 -8.41
N GLY A 75 -9.33 -13.03 -9.01
CA GLY A 75 -8.34 -12.29 -9.80
C GLY A 75 -7.24 -11.60 -8.98
N ALA A 76 -7.34 -11.53 -7.66
CA ALA A 76 -6.25 -11.03 -6.82
C ALA A 76 -5.06 -11.99 -6.80
N GLU A 77 -3.85 -11.44 -6.69
CA GLU A 77 -2.61 -12.21 -6.51
C GLU A 77 -1.86 -11.66 -5.28
N PRO A 78 -2.23 -12.11 -4.06
CA PRO A 78 -1.68 -11.57 -2.83
C PRO A 78 -0.18 -11.78 -2.69
N ILE A 79 0.55 -10.67 -2.48
CA ILE A 79 2.01 -10.68 -2.30
C ILE A 79 2.46 -9.72 -1.18
N ALA A 80 3.55 -10.08 -0.49
CA ALA A 80 4.29 -9.16 0.37
C ALA A 80 5.58 -8.71 -0.33
N LEU A 81 5.83 -7.40 -0.40
CA LEU A 81 6.97 -6.87 -1.15
C LEU A 81 8.27 -6.97 -0.35
N ALA A 82 9.36 -7.29 -1.05
CA ALA A 82 10.71 -7.30 -0.48
C ALA A 82 11.36 -5.90 -0.63
N TYR A 83 11.90 -5.37 0.46
CA TYR A 83 12.70 -4.14 0.43
C TYR A 83 13.69 -4.10 1.61
N ALA A 84 14.67 -3.21 1.51
CA ALA A 84 15.62 -2.85 2.56
C ALA A 84 15.42 -1.37 2.91
N GLY A 85 16.27 -0.80 3.74
CA GLY A 85 16.24 0.65 3.97
C GLY A 85 17.32 1.09 4.95
N HIS A 86 17.76 2.33 4.81
CA HIS A 86 18.43 3.08 5.85
C HIS A 86 17.40 3.60 6.85
N GLN A 87 17.45 3.08 8.07
CA GLN A 87 16.64 3.53 9.19
C GLN A 87 17.49 4.41 10.11
N PHE A 88 17.13 5.69 10.24
CA PHE A 88 17.90 6.67 11.01
C PHE A 88 19.40 6.68 10.65
N GLY A 89 19.69 6.59 9.34
CA GLY A 89 21.06 6.56 8.80
C GLY A 89 21.76 5.21 8.82
N GLN A 90 21.21 4.18 9.48
CA GLN A 90 21.81 2.85 9.53
C GLN A 90 21.15 1.90 8.53
N PHE A 91 21.95 1.19 7.73
CA PHE A 91 21.43 0.27 6.73
C PHE A 91 20.86 -1.01 7.36
N VAL A 92 19.60 -1.32 7.04
CA VAL A 92 18.93 -2.56 7.42
C VAL A 92 18.75 -3.42 6.16
N PRO A 93 19.50 -4.52 5.99
CA PRO A 93 19.60 -5.25 4.71
C PRO A 93 18.31 -6.01 4.33
N ARG A 94 17.39 -6.21 5.28
CA ARG A 94 16.13 -6.90 5.06
C ARG A 94 15.02 -6.29 5.92
N LEU A 95 14.10 -5.60 5.27
CA LEU A 95 12.82 -5.16 5.79
C LEU A 95 11.73 -5.95 5.07
N GLY A 96 10.98 -5.29 4.17
CA GLY A 96 9.85 -5.85 3.45
C GLY A 96 8.52 -5.55 4.12
N ASP A 97 7.42 -5.92 3.45
CA ASP A 97 6.06 -5.76 3.97
C ASP A 97 5.82 -6.73 5.14
N GLY A 98 6.27 -6.33 6.34
CA GLY A 98 6.22 -7.19 7.53
C GLY A 98 4.85 -7.31 8.20
N ARG A 99 3.86 -6.54 7.76
CA ARG A 99 2.48 -6.58 8.26
C ARG A 99 1.48 -6.18 7.18
N ALA A 100 1.88 -6.28 5.92
CA ALA A 100 1.07 -5.81 4.82
C ALA A 100 1.08 -6.81 3.67
N ILE A 101 -0.03 -6.88 2.96
CA ILE A 101 -0.23 -7.73 1.78
C ILE A 101 -0.81 -6.85 0.68
N LEU A 102 -0.10 -6.74 -0.44
CA LEU A 102 -0.65 -6.21 -1.68
C LEU A 102 -1.61 -7.26 -2.23
N LEU A 103 -2.91 -6.99 -2.19
CA LEU A 103 -3.92 -7.90 -2.76
C LEU A 103 -3.80 -7.96 -4.28
N GLY A 104 -3.50 -6.81 -4.88
CA GLY A 104 -3.39 -6.68 -6.32
C GLY A 104 -3.46 -5.23 -6.75
N GLU A 105 -3.61 -5.06 -8.05
CA GLU A 105 -3.63 -3.75 -8.71
C GLU A 105 -4.93 -3.56 -9.47
N VAL A 106 -5.52 -2.37 -9.38
CA VAL A 106 -6.74 -2.00 -10.10
C VAL A 106 -6.45 -0.80 -11.01
N VAL A 107 -7.12 -0.76 -12.16
CA VAL A 107 -7.14 0.42 -13.03
C VAL A 107 -8.44 1.16 -12.75
N GLY A 108 -8.32 2.37 -12.20
CA GLY A 108 -9.48 3.19 -11.85
C GLY A 108 -10.23 3.70 -13.08
N ARG A 109 -11.39 4.33 -12.85
CA ARG A 109 -12.18 4.99 -13.90
C ARG A 109 -11.44 6.14 -14.59
N ASP A 110 -10.42 6.67 -13.93
CA ASP A 110 -9.51 7.68 -14.46
C ASP A 110 -8.35 7.08 -15.28
N GLY A 111 -8.34 5.76 -15.51
CA GLY A 111 -7.30 5.04 -16.23
C GLY A 111 -6.00 4.87 -15.44
N ALA A 112 -5.92 5.37 -14.20
CA ALA A 112 -4.71 5.27 -13.39
C ALA A 112 -4.69 3.95 -12.60
N ARG A 113 -3.58 3.22 -12.75
CA ARG A 113 -3.28 1.99 -12.00
C ARG A 113 -2.91 2.33 -10.56
N ARG A 114 -3.50 1.60 -9.61
CA ARG A 114 -3.22 1.73 -8.18
C ARG A 114 -3.13 0.37 -7.51
N ASP A 115 -2.21 0.28 -6.56
CA ASP A 115 -2.06 -0.85 -5.66
C ASP A 115 -3.17 -0.83 -4.60
N ILE A 116 -3.73 -2.00 -4.26
CA ILE A 116 -4.62 -2.19 -3.10
C ILE A 116 -3.90 -3.07 -2.07
N GLN A 117 -3.46 -2.46 -0.96
CA GLN A 117 -2.69 -3.13 0.09
C GLN A 117 -3.47 -3.19 1.40
N LEU A 118 -3.57 -4.36 2.01
CA LEU A 118 -4.06 -4.52 3.38
C LEU A 118 -2.90 -4.38 4.36
N LYS A 119 -3.00 -3.47 5.34
CA LYS A 119 -2.00 -3.25 6.38
C LYS A 119 -2.58 -3.65 7.73
N GLY A 120 -1.88 -4.50 8.47
CA GLY A 120 -2.38 -5.20 9.67
C GLY A 120 -2.90 -6.61 9.37
N SER A 121 -2.67 -7.11 8.16
CA SER A 121 -3.30 -8.32 7.62
C SER A 121 -2.52 -9.62 7.87
N GLY A 122 -1.69 -9.66 8.93
CA GLY A 122 -1.00 -10.86 9.36
C GLY A 122 0.51 -10.85 9.14
N ARG A 123 1.15 -11.94 9.57
CA ARG A 123 2.60 -12.12 9.43
C ARG A 123 2.97 -12.53 8.01
N THR A 124 4.16 -12.12 7.61
CA THR A 124 4.80 -12.43 6.35
C THR A 124 6.24 -12.88 6.61
N PRO A 125 6.96 -13.42 5.60
CA PRO A 125 8.40 -13.68 5.70
C PRO A 125 9.27 -12.44 6.02
N PHE A 126 8.65 -11.25 6.04
CA PHE A 126 9.28 -9.96 6.33
C PHE A 126 8.90 -9.39 7.71
N SER A 127 8.06 -10.08 8.49
CA SER A 127 7.58 -9.60 9.81
C SER A 127 8.68 -9.44 10.86
N ARG A 128 9.85 -10.05 10.65
CA ARG A 128 10.89 -10.16 11.69
C ARG A 128 10.25 -10.70 12.99
N LEU A 129 10.35 -9.97 14.09
CA LEU A 129 9.76 -10.31 15.39
C LEU A 129 8.35 -9.73 15.61
N GLY A 130 7.77 -9.04 14.62
CA GLY A 130 6.44 -8.45 14.70
C GLY A 130 5.31 -9.47 14.58
N ASP A 131 4.16 -9.14 15.17
CA ASP A 131 2.93 -9.93 15.13
C ASP A 131 2.17 -9.82 13.81
N GLY A 132 2.57 -8.93 12.90
CA GLY A 132 1.89 -8.70 11.63
C GLY A 132 0.53 -8.00 11.75
N ARG A 133 0.15 -7.53 12.94
CA ARG A 133 -1.14 -6.89 13.21
C ARG A 133 -0.99 -5.38 13.44
N ALA A 134 -2.08 -4.65 13.23
CA ALA A 134 -2.15 -3.22 13.52
C ALA A 134 -3.19 -2.94 14.59
N ALA A 135 -2.92 -1.98 15.47
CA ALA A 135 -3.90 -1.49 16.43
C ALA A 135 -4.81 -0.45 15.77
N LEU A 136 -6.06 -0.34 16.26
CA LEU A 136 -7.08 0.54 15.70
C LEU A 136 -6.66 2.01 15.67
N GLY A 137 -6.03 2.52 16.74
CA GLY A 137 -5.59 3.92 16.81
C GLY A 137 -4.67 4.33 15.65
N PRO A 138 -3.53 3.63 15.42
CA PRO A 138 -2.69 3.86 14.25
C PRO A 138 -3.41 3.75 12.90
N VAL A 139 -4.31 2.77 12.73
CA VAL A 139 -5.10 2.62 11.50
C VAL A 139 -6.00 3.84 11.25
N LEU A 140 -6.71 4.32 12.28
CA LEU A 140 -7.56 5.50 12.17
C LEU A 140 -6.75 6.77 11.89
N ARG A 141 -5.59 6.92 12.53
CA ARG A 141 -4.71 8.05 12.26
C ARG A 141 -4.19 8.04 10.83
N GLU A 142 -3.73 6.90 10.33
CA GLU A 142 -3.30 6.77 8.94
C GLU A 142 -4.45 7.04 7.97
N TYR A 143 -5.66 6.54 8.25
CA TYR A 143 -6.85 6.83 7.46
C TYR A 143 -7.12 8.35 7.39
N LEU A 144 -7.18 9.02 8.54
CA LEU A 144 -7.52 10.44 8.61
C LEU A 144 -6.47 11.33 7.97
N VAL A 145 -5.18 11.09 8.26
CA VAL A 145 -4.09 11.94 7.75
C VAL A 145 -3.88 11.72 6.25
N SER A 146 -3.99 10.48 5.75
CA SER A 146 -3.93 10.19 4.31
C SER A 146 -4.99 10.99 3.54
N GLU A 147 -6.23 11.00 4.04
CA GLU A 147 -7.32 11.69 3.36
C GLU A 147 -7.27 13.21 3.55
N ALA A 148 -6.75 13.70 4.69
CA ALA A 148 -6.49 15.12 4.90
C ALA A 148 -5.43 15.65 3.93
N MET A 149 -4.31 14.94 3.76
CA MET A 149 -3.26 15.29 2.80
C MET A 149 -3.80 15.35 1.38
N ALA A 150 -4.63 14.38 1.00
CA ALA A 150 -5.27 14.36 -0.32
C ALA A 150 -6.23 15.55 -0.52
N ALA A 151 -6.99 15.92 0.51
CA ALA A 151 -7.88 17.08 0.47
C ALA A 151 -7.12 18.41 0.40
N LEU A 152 -5.91 18.48 0.97
CA LEU A 152 -4.99 19.62 0.87
C LEU A 152 -4.24 19.66 -0.47
N GLY A 153 -4.46 18.70 -1.36
CA GLY A 153 -3.77 18.61 -2.65
C GLY A 153 -2.35 18.04 -2.56
N VAL A 154 -1.94 17.52 -1.41
CA VAL A 154 -0.61 16.92 -1.23
C VAL A 154 -0.61 15.48 -1.73
N PRO A 155 0.32 15.08 -2.63
CA PRO A 155 0.45 13.69 -3.07
C PRO A 155 0.63 12.74 -1.89
N THR A 156 -0.24 11.73 -1.82
CA THR A 156 -0.30 10.83 -0.67
C THR A 156 -0.95 9.51 -1.06
N THR A 157 -0.53 8.44 -0.39
CA THR A 157 -1.33 7.23 -0.31
C THR A 157 -2.71 7.55 0.26
N ARG A 158 -3.71 6.79 -0.16
CA ARG A 158 -5.13 6.99 0.14
C ARG A 158 -5.65 5.86 1.00
N ALA A 159 -6.71 6.12 1.75
CA ALA A 159 -7.34 5.14 2.63
C ALA A 159 -8.72 4.76 2.08
N LEU A 160 -8.85 3.51 1.60
CA LEU A 160 -10.11 2.99 1.06
C LEU A 160 -11.04 2.50 2.16
N ALA A 161 -10.50 1.81 3.17
CA ALA A 161 -11.31 1.31 4.27
C ALA A 161 -10.51 1.10 5.56
N ALA A 162 -11.21 1.10 6.68
CA ALA A 162 -10.72 0.64 7.97
C ALA A 162 -11.70 -0.39 8.55
N VAL A 163 -11.17 -1.51 9.03
CA VAL A 163 -11.94 -2.65 9.53
C VAL A 163 -11.34 -3.11 10.87
N THR A 164 -12.15 -3.37 11.89
CA THR A 164 -11.70 -4.02 13.14
C THR A 164 -11.55 -5.52 12.94
N THR A 165 -10.67 -6.17 13.69
CA THR A 165 -10.41 -7.61 13.51
C THR A 165 -11.12 -8.52 14.52
N GLY A 166 -11.60 -7.95 15.62
CA GLY A 166 -12.05 -8.72 16.79
C GLY A 166 -10.91 -9.23 17.67
N GLU A 167 -9.65 -9.06 17.27
CA GLU A 167 -8.48 -9.44 18.06
C GLU A 167 -8.05 -8.31 19.01
N ARG A 168 -7.32 -8.69 20.07
CA ARG A 168 -6.53 -7.74 20.88
C ARG A 168 -5.08 -7.81 20.43
N VAL A 169 -4.50 -6.67 20.08
CA VAL A 169 -3.11 -6.50 19.71
C VAL A 169 -2.33 -6.00 20.92
N LEU A 170 -1.30 -6.73 21.34
CA LEU A 170 -0.50 -6.37 22.50
C LEU A 170 0.54 -5.30 22.14
N ARG A 171 0.42 -4.12 22.75
CA ARG A 171 1.44 -3.08 22.74
C ARG A 171 1.80 -2.79 24.21
N GLU A 172 1.98 -1.54 24.61
CA GLU A 172 2.06 -1.16 26.03
C GLU A 172 0.83 -1.63 26.82
N ARG A 173 -0.34 -1.69 26.17
CA ARG A 173 -1.57 -2.30 26.66
C ARG A 173 -2.26 -3.10 25.55
N PRO A 174 -3.19 -4.02 25.87
CA PRO A 174 -4.03 -4.65 24.86
C PRO A 174 -4.91 -3.60 24.16
N LEU A 175 -4.80 -3.49 22.83
CA LEU A 175 -5.58 -2.56 22.00
C LEU A 175 -6.46 -3.34 21.01
N PRO A 176 -7.62 -2.81 20.57
CA PRO A 176 -8.37 -3.40 19.47
C PRO A 176 -7.52 -3.51 18.20
N GLY A 177 -7.54 -4.66 17.54
CA GLY A 177 -6.90 -4.86 16.24
C GLY A 177 -7.70 -4.28 15.09
N ALA A 178 -7.01 -3.85 14.04
CA ALA A 178 -7.61 -3.33 12.83
C ALA A 178 -6.76 -3.60 11.59
N VAL A 179 -7.41 -3.54 10.42
CA VAL A 179 -6.79 -3.56 9.09
C VAL A 179 -7.13 -2.26 8.37
N LEU A 180 -6.13 -1.67 7.73
CA LEU A 180 -6.27 -0.56 6.80
C LEU A 180 -6.20 -1.08 5.37
N THR A 181 -7.15 -0.72 4.52
CA THR A 181 -7.03 -0.90 3.07
C THR A 181 -6.43 0.38 2.48
N ARG A 182 -5.12 0.34 2.21
CA ARG A 182 -4.34 1.43 1.64
C ARG A 182 -4.30 1.33 0.13
N VAL A 183 -4.38 2.48 -0.54
CA VAL A 183 -4.34 2.62 -1.99
C VAL A 183 -3.20 3.55 -2.35
N ALA A 184 -2.33 3.14 -3.28
CA ALA A 184 -1.18 3.94 -3.69
C ALA A 184 -0.98 3.87 -5.20
N ALA A 185 -0.34 4.86 -5.81
CA ALA A 185 0.11 4.74 -7.19
C ALA A 185 1.08 3.56 -7.33
N SER A 186 1.98 3.35 -6.36
CA SER A 186 2.65 2.07 -6.09
C SER A 186 3.27 2.03 -4.69
N HIS A 187 3.63 0.84 -4.22
CA HIS A 187 4.40 0.64 -2.97
C HIS A 187 5.91 0.46 -3.21
N ILE A 188 6.43 0.86 -4.39
CA ILE A 188 7.86 0.87 -4.68
C ILE A 188 8.51 2.00 -3.90
N ARG A 189 9.59 1.70 -3.17
CA ARG A 189 10.31 2.66 -2.33
C ARG A 189 11.76 2.79 -2.79
N VAL A 190 12.45 3.83 -2.34
CA VAL A 190 13.93 3.89 -2.46
C VAL A 190 14.55 2.63 -1.84
N GLY A 191 14.01 2.18 -0.71
CA GLY A 191 14.38 0.93 -0.06
C GLY A 191 14.24 -0.34 -0.93
N THR A 192 13.34 -0.36 -1.92
CA THR A 192 13.18 -1.48 -2.86
C THR A 192 14.40 -1.58 -3.78
N PHE A 193 14.92 -0.45 -4.26
CA PHE A 193 16.17 -0.41 -5.04
C PHE A 193 17.39 -0.78 -4.18
N GLN A 194 17.46 -0.25 -2.95
CA GLN A 194 18.54 -0.55 -2.01
C GLN A 194 18.63 -2.04 -1.66
N TYR A 195 17.49 -2.75 -1.64
CA TYR A 195 17.46 -4.19 -1.39
C TYR A 195 18.32 -4.96 -2.39
N PHE A 196 18.17 -4.68 -3.68
CA PHE A 196 18.92 -5.38 -4.73
C PHE A 196 20.33 -4.84 -4.88
N ALA A 197 20.50 -3.51 -4.80
CA ALA A 197 21.81 -2.87 -4.92
C ALA A 197 22.80 -3.38 -3.85
N ALA A 198 22.37 -3.49 -2.59
CA ALA A 198 23.22 -3.99 -1.50
C ALA A 198 23.61 -5.47 -1.64
N ARG A 199 22.95 -6.21 -2.53
CA ARG A 199 23.24 -7.63 -2.83
C ARG A 199 24.07 -7.80 -4.11
N GLY A 200 24.42 -6.71 -4.79
CA GLY A 200 25.08 -6.75 -6.10
C GLY A 200 24.17 -7.21 -7.25
N ASP A 201 22.85 -7.31 -7.02
CA ASP A 201 21.88 -7.75 -8.04
C ASP A 201 21.52 -6.61 -8.99
N THR A 202 22.48 -6.26 -9.86
CA THR A 202 22.34 -5.17 -10.84
C THR A 202 21.23 -5.45 -11.86
N GLU A 203 20.98 -6.73 -12.17
CA GLU A 203 19.91 -7.14 -13.07
C GLU A 203 18.53 -6.82 -12.48
N ALA A 204 18.31 -7.14 -11.20
CA ALA A 204 17.08 -6.78 -10.49
C ALA A 204 16.91 -5.27 -10.36
N VAL A 205 17.99 -4.52 -10.09
CA VAL A 205 17.95 -3.04 -10.07
C VAL A 205 17.48 -2.49 -11.41
N ARG A 206 18.03 -2.99 -12.53
CA ARG A 206 17.62 -2.58 -13.88
C ARG A 206 16.16 -2.95 -14.16
N THR A 207 15.77 -4.18 -13.87
CA THR A 207 14.39 -4.67 -14.03
C THR A 207 13.39 -3.78 -13.27
N LEU A 208 13.72 -3.43 -12.03
CA LEU A 208 12.87 -2.54 -11.22
C LEU A 208 12.83 -1.12 -11.77
N ALA A 209 13.96 -0.59 -12.25
CA ALA A 209 14.02 0.73 -12.86
C ALA A 209 13.15 0.79 -14.12
N ASP A 210 13.26 -0.20 -15.01
CA ASP A 210 12.47 -0.27 -16.24
C ASP A 210 10.97 -0.38 -15.94
N TYR A 211 10.61 -1.20 -14.95
CA TYR A 211 9.23 -1.29 -14.45
C TYR A 211 8.72 0.03 -13.89
N ALA A 212 9.50 0.70 -13.03
CA ALA A 212 9.13 1.97 -12.41
C ALA A 212 9.03 3.11 -13.45
N ILE A 213 9.90 3.12 -14.46
CA ILE A 213 9.85 4.07 -15.58
C ILE A 213 8.55 3.89 -16.35
N ALA A 214 8.27 2.67 -16.81
CA ALA A 214 7.05 2.38 -17.56
C ALA A 214 5.79 2.75 -16.78
N ARG A 215 5.79 2.54 -15.47
CA ARG A 215 4.63 2.77 -14.60
C ARG A 215 4.43 4.23 -14.18
N HIS A 216 5.50 4.97 -13.88
CA HIS A 216 5.40 6.27 -13.21
C HIS A 216 6.06 7.44 -13.95
N TYR A 217 6.99 7.15 -14.86
CA TYR A 217 7.83 8.13 -15.54
C TYR A 217 8.02 7.77 -17.02
N PRO A 218 6.94 7.55 -17.80
CA PRO A 218 7.05 7.11 -19.18
C PRO A 218 7.84 8.09 -20.08
N GLU A 219 7.85 9.38 -19.73
CA GLU A 219 8.68 10.38 -20.42
C GLU A 219 10.19 10.14 -20.26
N ALA A 220 10.63 9.55 -19.15
CA ALA A 220 12.03 9.20 -18.95
C ALA A 220 12.50 8.13 -19.93
N ALA A 221 11.61 7.24 -20.40
CA ALA A 221 11.94 6.22 -21.40
C ALA A 221 12.33 6.81 -22.77
N ARG A 222 11.94 8.07 -23.05
CA ARG A 222 12.24 8.77 -24.31
C ARG A 222 13.56 9.53 -24.29
N ALA A 223 14.21 9.65 -23.13
CA ALA A 223 15.48 10.34 -22.99
C ALA A 223 16.65 9.50 -23.53
N GLU A 224 17.75 10.16 -23.93
CA GLU A 224 18.99 9.48 -24.35
C GLU A 224 19.56 8.58 -23.25
N ARG A 225 19.39 8.97 -21.98
CA ARG A 225 19.82 8.23 -20.80
C ARG A 225 18.63 7.96 -19.86
N PRO A 226 17.78 6.95 -20.13
CA PRO A 226 16.52 6.75 -19.42
C PRO A 226 16.64 6.64 -17.90
N HIS A 227 17.58 5.83 -17.40
CA HIS A 227 17.76 5.65 -15.95
C HIS A 227 18.26 6.92 -15.24
N ARG A 228 19.02 7.77 -15.94
CA ARG A 228 19.42 9.08 -15.42
C ARG A 228 18.23 10.03 -15.35
N ALA A 229 17.46 10.14 -16.43
CA ALA A 229 16.25 10.96 -16.48
C ALA A 229 15.22 10.51 -15.43
N PHE A 230 15.10 9.20 -15.20
CA PHE A 230 14.29 8.63 -14.14
C PHE A 230 14.74 9.09 -12.75
N LEU A 231 16.03 9.01 -12.44
CA LEU A 231 16.56 9.48 -11.15
C LEU A 231 16.31 10.98 -10.95
N GLU A 232 16.55 11.80 -11.98
CA GLU A 232 16.28 13.24 -11.97
C GLU A 232 14.79 13.53 -11.71
N ALA A 233 13.88 12.79 -12.36
CA ALA A 233 12.43 12.95 -12.18
C ALA A 233 11.95 12.52 -10.79
N VAL A 234 12.48 11.42 -10.23
CA VAL A 234 12.19 10.99 -8.86
C VAL A 234 12.68 12.04 -7.87
N ALA A 235 13.89 12.58 -8.05
CA ALA A 235 14.42 13.62 -7.19
C ALA A 235 13.56 14.90 -7.23
N ALA A 236 13.13 15.32 -8.41
CA ALA A 236 12.23 16.47 -8.57
C ALA A 236 10.90 16.27 -7.84
N ARG A 237 10.23 15.11 -8.01
CA ARG A 237 8.98 14.82 -7.30
C ARG A 237 9.14 14.77 -5.78
N GLN A 238 10.25 14.23 -5.29
CA GLN A 238 10.54 14.22 -3.85
C GLN A 238 10.76 15.64 -3.31
N ALA A 239 11.46 16.50 -4.05
CA ALA A 239 11.65 17.89 -3.67
C ALA A 239 10.32 18.66 -3.61
N GLU A 240 9.45 18.47 -4.62
CA GLU A 240 8.10 19.05 -4.64
C GLU A 240 7.25 18.57 -3.46
N LEU A 241 7.28 17.26 -3.16
CA LEU A 241 6.54 16.67 -2.05
C LEU A 241 6.97 17.27 -0.70
N VAL A 242 8.28 17.34 -0.45
CA VAL A 242 8.82 17.92 0.78
C VAL A 242 8.49 19.42 0.88
N ALA A 243 8.55 20.16 -0.23
CA ALA A 243 8.14 21.56 -0.25
C ALA A 243 6.66 21.72 0.17
N GLN A 244 5.77 20.85 -0.34
CA GLN A 244 4.36 20.86 0.06
C GLN A 244 4.17 20.50 1.54
N TRP A 245 4.93 19.54 2.08
CA TRP A 245 4.91 19.24 3.52
C TRP A 245 5.27 20.47 4.36
N LEU A 246 6.31 21.21 3.97
CA LEU A 246 6.71 22.44 4.66
C LEU A 246 5.60 23.51 4.62
N LEU A 247 4.92 23.67 3.47
CA LEU A 247 3.86 24.67 3.30
C LEU A 247 2.65 24.40 4.19
N VAL A 248 2.31 23.14 4.44
CA VAL A 248 1.18 22.76 5.31
C VAL A 248 1.59 22.47 6.76
N GLY A 249 2.87 22.68 7.10
CA GLY A 249 3.41 22.40 8.44
C GLY A 249 3.37 20.92 8.83
N PHE A 250 3.42 20.01 7.85
CA PHE A 250 3.41 18.57 8.10
C PHE A 250 4.82 18.06 8.44
N ILE A 251 4.91 17.31 9.54
CA ILE A 251 6.13 16.62 9.98
C ILE A 251 5.88 15.12 9.85
N HIS A 252 6.64 14.45 8.97
CA HIS A 252 6.49 13.01 8.73
C HIS A 252 7.05 12.15 9.87
N GLY A 253 8.06 12.64 10.61
CA GLY A 253 8.69 11.96 11.73
C GLY A 253 9.66 10.80 11.39
N VAL A 254 9.46 10.09 10.28
CA VAL A 254 10.24 8.89 9.92
C VAL A 254 10.56 8.83 8.42
N MET A 255 11.42 9.75 7.96
CA MET A 255 11.91 9.81 6.57
C MET A 255 13.04 8.79 6.30
N ASN A 256 12.83 7.54 6.71
CA ASN A 256 13.71 6.45 6.32
C ASN A 256 13.55 6.16 4.83
N THR A 257 14.58 5.63 4.18
CA THR A 257 14.54 5.37 2.73
C THR A 257 13.50 4.31 2.32
N ASP A 258 13.08 3.43 3.23
CA ASP A 258 11.94 2.53 3.03
C ASP A 258 10.58 3.23 3.10
N ASN A 259 10.51 4.49 3.54
CA ASN A 259 9.30 5.32 3.55
C ASN A 259 9.28 6.38 2.45
N MET A 260 10.25 6.37 1.53
CA MET A 260 10.28 7.30 0.39
C MET A 260 9.75 6.59 -0.86
N ALA A 261 8.49 6.86 -1.23
CA ALA A 261 7.83 6.22 -2.36
C ALA A 261 8.36 6.76 -3.70
N ILE A 262 8.65 5.86 -4.64
CA ILE A 262 9.12 6.22 -5.98
C ILE A 262 8.04 6.95 -6.77
N SER A 263 6.76 6.80 -6.44
CA SER A 263 5.66 7.56 -7.04
C SER A 263 5.70 9.06 -6.69
N GLY A 264 6.36 9.45 -5.60
CA GLY A 264 6.29 10.81 -5.04
C GLY A 264 5.09 11.02 -4.14
N GLU A 265 4.53 9.96 -3.53
CA GLU A 265 3.44 10.04 -2.57
C GLU A 265 3.94 10.01 -1.11
N THR A 266 3.28 10.76 -0.23
CA THR A 266 3.39 10.58 1.22
C THR A 266 2.91 9.18 1.61
N ILE A 267 3.71 8.42 2.37
CA ILE A 267 3.42 7.02 2.71
C ILE A 267 3.86 6.70 4.14
N ASP A 268 3.14 5.77 4.78
CA ASP A 268 3.45 5.22 6.10
C ASP A 268 3.37 6.26 7.23
N PHE A 269 2.13 6.70 7.50
CA PHE A 269 1.79 7.64 8.57
C PHE A 269 2.00 7.02 9.97
N GLY A 270 3.24 7.15 10.44
CA GLY A 270 3.74 6.77 11.75
C GLY A 270 3.64 7.92 12.75
N PRO A 271 4.59 8.06 13.70
CA PRO A 271 4.58 9.10 14.73
C PRO A 271 4.59 10.51 14.13
#